data_AF-A0A8X7QYT0-F1
#
_entry.id   AF-A0A8X7QYT0-F1
#
_cell.length_a   1.000
_cell.length_b   1.000
_cell.length_c   1.000
_cell.angle_alpha   90.00
_cell.angle_beta   90.00
_cell.angle_gamma   90.00
#
_symmetry.space_group_name_H-M   'P 1'
#
loop_
_entity.id
_entity.type
_entity.pdbx_description
1 polymer ?
#
loop_
_entity_poly.entity_id
_entity_poly.type
_entity_poly.pdbx_seq_one_letter_code
_entity_poly.pdbx_strand_id
1 'polypeptide(L)' 'MDPSSSNTNKALTETRFSDLEPPLSEDIIEALDRSGFEFCTPVQAATIPLLCRHKDVAVDAATGSGKP' A
#
# COMPACT_ATOMS: atom_id res chain seq x y z
N MET A 1 -24.41 1.89 -14.69
CA MET A 1 -23.95 0.56 -14.25
C MET A 1 -22.57 0.40 -14.83
N ASP A 2 -21.56 0.85 -14.08
CA ASP A 2 -20.16 0.79 -14.51
C ASP A 2 -19.59 -0.60 -14.20
N PRO A 3 -19.15 -1.36 -15.22
CA PRO A 3 -18.55 -2.67 -15.00
C PRO A 3 -17.05 -2.48 -14.81
N SER A 4 -16.61 -2.09 -13.61
CA SER A 4 -15.19 -2.23 -13.25
C SER A 4 -14.96 -3.65 -12.72
N SER A 5 -14.84 -4.58 -13.66
CA SER A 5 -14.19 -5.86 -13.43
C SER A 5 -12.75 -5.59 -13.03
N SER A 6 -12.39 -5.84 -11.76
CA SER A 6 -10.99 -5.95 -11.37
C SER A 6 -10.79 -7.26 -10.62
N ASN A 7 -10.01 -8.15 -11.25
CA ASN A 7 -9.52 -9.39 -10.68
C ASN A 7 -8.48 -9.08 -9.57
N THR A 8 -8.90 -8.80 -8.34
CA THR A 8 -7.97 -8.30 -7.29
C THR A 8 -7.69 -9.23 -6.11
N ASN A 9 -8.09 -10.51 -6.14
CA ASN A 9 -8.16 -11.29 -4.88
C ASN A 9 -7.10 -12.40 -4.70
N LYS A 10 -5.83 -12.16 -5.06
CA LYS A 10 -4.74 -13.04 -4.61
C LYS A 10 -3.51 -12.33 -4.03
N ALA A 11 -3.42 -11.01 -4.16
CA ALA A 11 -2.23 -10.25 -3.78
C ALA A 11 -2.44 -9.23 -2.66
N LEU A 12 -3.69 -9.03 -2.21
CA LEU A 12 -4.04 -8.08 -1.14
C LEU A 12 -4.20 -8.81 0.20
N THR A 13 -3.89 -8.11 1.28
CA THR A 13 -4.11 -8.53 2.66
C THR A 13 -5.41 -7.95 3.21
N GLU A 14 -5.76 -8.29 4.45
CA GLU A 14 -6.84 -7.62 5.19
C GLU A 14 -6.38 -6.31 5.87
N THR A 15 -5.08 -5.97 5.80
CA THR A 15 -4.53 -4.75 6.38
C THR A 15 -4.85 -3.55 5.49
N ARG A 16 -5.60 -2.58 6.01
CA ARG A 16 -5.84 -1.32 5.31
C ARG A 16 -4.65 -0.37 5.43
N PHE A 17 -4.49 0.53 4.47
CA PHE A 17 -3.48 1.58 4.56
C PHE A 17 -3.70 2.53 5.75
N SER A 18 -4.95 2.72 6.17
CA SER A 18 -5.32 3.51 7.34
C SER A 18 -5.04 2.82 8.68
N ASP A 19 -4.81 1.50 8.68
CA ASP A 19 -4.53 0.71 9.89
C ASP A 19 -3.00 0.58 10.16
N LEU A 20 -2.16 1.22 9.35
CA LEU A 20 -0.71 1.16 9.50
C LEU A 20 -0.21 1.98 10.71
N GLU A 21 0.83 1.48 11.38
CA GLU A 21 1.42 2.11 12.57
C GLU A 21 2.95 2.28 12.40
N PRO A 22 3.48 3.51 12.28
CA PRO A 22 2.79 4.79 12.47
C PRO A 22 1.83 5.14 11.33
N PRO A 23 0.78 5.94 11.60
CA PRO A 23 -0.23 6.28 10.62
C PRO A 23 0.36 7.09 9.46
N LEU A 24 -0.18 6.85 8.27
CA LEU A 24 0.09 7.67 7.09
C LEU A 24 -0.60 9.03 7.22
N SER A 25 -0.12 10.03 6.48
CA SER A 25 -0.79 11.33 6.42
C SER A 25 -2.16 11.23 5.75
N GLU A 26 -3.10 12.06 6.19
CA GLU A 26 -4.47 12.10 5.66
C GLU A 26 -4.49 12.27 4.13
N ASP A 27 -3.64 13.13 3.58
CA ASP A 27 -3.51 13.33 2.13
C ASP A 27 -3.20 12.04 1.35
N ILE A 28 -2.40 11.13 1.94
CA ILE A 28 -2.04 9.86 1.31
C ILE A 28 -3.22 8.90 1.36
N ILE A 29 -3.92 8.83 2.50
CA ILE A 29 -5.13 8.01 2.65
C ILE A 29 -6.20 8.47 1.66
N GLU A 30 -6.44 9.78 1.56
CA GLU A 30 -7.42 10.32 0.60
C GLU A 30 -7.02 10.02 -0.85
N ALA A 31 -5.74 10.15 -1.21
CA ALA A 31 -5.27 9.81 -2.55
C ALA A 31 -5.43 8.31 -2.87
N LEU A 32 -5.18 7.43 -1.89
CA LEU A 32 -5.36 5.98 -2.01
C LEU A 32 -6.84 5.62 -2.18
N ASP A 33 -7.72 6.22 -1.37
CA ASP A 33 -9.17 6.01 -1.45
C ASP A 33 -9.73 6.48 -2.80
N ARG A 34 -9.31 7.66 -3.27
CA ARG A 34 -9.69 8.18 -4.59
C ARG A 34 -9.19 7.29 -5.73
N SER A 35 -8.09 6.57 -5.52
CA SER A 35 -7.52 5.63 -6.49
C SER A 35 -8.10 4.22 -6.38
N GLY A 36 -8.95 3.95 -5.37
CA GLY A 36 -9.55 2.64 -5.11
C GLY A 36 -8.61 1.64 -4.42
N PHE A 37 -7.55 2.10 -3.77
CA PHE A 37 -6.60 1.26 -3.02
C PHE A 37 -6.90 1.28 -1.52
N GLU A 38 -7.70 0.32 -1.06
CA GLU A 38 -8.09 0.23 0.35
C GLU A 38 -7.12 -0.66 1.16
N PHE A 39 -6.63 -1.74 0.56
CA PHE A 39 -5.87 -2.79 1.25
C PHE A 39 -4.41 -2.87 0.77
N CYS A 40 -3.51 -3.12 1.71
CA CYS A 40 -2.10 -3.34 1.43
C CYS A 40 -1.86 -4.70 0.80
N THR A 41 -0.86 -4.80 -0.08
CA THR A 41 -0.22 -6.09 -0.38
C THR A 41 0.62 -6.56 0.82
N PRO A 42 0.94 -7.88 0.94
CA PRO A 42 1.77 -8.38 2.03
C PRO A 42 3.12 -7.66 2.17
N VAL A 43 3.72 -7.27 1.03
CA VAL A 43 4.98 -6.52 1.00
C VAL A 43 4.79 -5.10 1.53
N GLN A 44 3.72 -4.41 1.11
CA GLN A 44 3.42 -3.06 1.57
C GLN A 44 3.12 -3.00 3.07
N ALA A 45 2.30 -3.94 3.59
CA ALA A 45 1.99 -4.03 5.00
C ALA A 45 3.25 -4.24 5.87
N ALA A 46 4.25 -4.97 5.36
CA ALA A 46 5.51 -5.19 6.07
C ALA A 46 6.53 -4.04 5.92
N THR A 47 6.47 -3.25 4.84
CA THR A 47 7.51 -2.27 4.50
C THR A 47 7.12 -0.82 4.81
N ILE A 48 5.86 -0.44 4.63
CA ILE A 48 5.40 0.94 4.84
C ILE A 48 5.60 1.39 6.29
N PRO A 49 5.20 0.62 7.33
CA PRO A 49 5.48 0.98 8.72
C PRO A 49 6.97 1.18 9.03
N LEU A 50 7.85 0.43 8.35
CA LEU A 50 9.31 0.55 8.53
C LEU A 50 9.84 1.84 7.91
N LEU A 51 9.32 2.23 6.74
CA LEU A 51 9.65 3.48 6.07
C LEU A 51 9.21 4.70 6.88
N CYS A 52 7.99 4.68 7.43
CA CYS A 52 7.44 5.81 8.18
C CYS A 52 8.22 6.10 9.49
N ARG A 53 8.92 5.11 10.05
CA ARG A 53 9.73 5.25 11.28
C ARG A 53 11.10 5.91 11.09
N HIS A 54 11.34 6.62 9.98
CA HIS A 54 12.57 7.40 9.74
C HIS A 54 13.86 6.57 9.87
N LYS A 55 13.79 5.28 9.50
CA LYS A 55 15.00 4.52 9.15
C LYS A 55 15.15 4.58 7.64
N ASP A 56 16.28 5.05 7.17
CA ASP A 56 16.64 4.97 5.75
C ASP A 56 16.60 3.50 5.33
N VAL A 57 15.56 3.10 4.58
CA VAL A 57 15.41 1.74 4.08
C VAL A 57 16.01 1.69 2.68
N ALA A 58 17.19 1.08 2.55
CA ALA A 58 17.71 0.62 1.27
C ALA A 58 17.00 -0.70 0.90
N VAL A 59 15.98 -0.63 0.03
CA VAL A 59 15.34 -1.82 -0.52
C VAL A 59 15.95 -2.12 -1.89
N ASP A 60 16.84 -3.11 -1.94
CA ASP A 60 17.19 -3.77 -3.21
C ASP A 60 16.00 -4.65 -3.61
N ALA A 61 15.24 -4.21 -4.62
CA ALA A 61 14.26 -5.08 -5.25
C ALA A 61 14.50 -5.09 -6.75
N ALA A 62 14.56 -6.29 -7.30
CA ALA A 62 14.57 -6.52 -8.72
C ALA A 62 13.38 -5.80 -9.39
N THR A 63 13.69 -5.21 -10.54
CA THR A 63 12.81 -4.38 -11.37
C THR A 63 11.53 -5.16 -11.71
N GLY A 64 10.36 -4.56 -11.44
CA GLY A 64 9.03 -5.16 -11.70
C GLY A 64 8.13 -5.37 -10.48
N SER A 65 8.55 -4.95 -9.29
CA SER A 65 7.83 -5.16 -8.01
C SER A 65 7.03 -3.94 -7.50
N GLY A 66 6.88 -2.88 -8.30
CA GLY A 66 6.14 -1.67 -7.91
C GLY A 66 6.96 -0.62 -7.13
N LYS A 67 8.28 -0.58 -7.35
CA LYS A 67 9.03 0.68 -7.24
C LYS A 67 8.69 1.51 -8.50
N PRO A 68 8.52 2.84 -8.38
CA PRO A 68 8.01 3.70 -9.46
C PRO A 68 8.78 3.55 -10.78
#